data_AF-A0A2G2WPV2-F1
#
_entry.id   AF-A0A2G2WPV2-F1
#
_cell.length_a   1.000
_cell.length_b   1.000
_cell.length_c   1.000
_cell.angle_alpha   90.00
_cell.angle_beta   90.00
_cell.angle_gamma   90.00
#
_symmetry.space_group_name_H-M   'P 1'
#
loop_
_entity.id
_entity.type
_entity.pdbx_description
1 polymer ?
#
loop_
_entity_poly.entity_id
_entity_poly.type
_entity_poly.pdbx_seq_one_letter_code
_entity_poly.pdbx_strand_id
1 'polypeptide(L)'
;MESPENDTVSFESAEKIILRWDSTVSEEAREKMIFNGDRYEIDRYLQAVDEIQRSMESATILDGQDKASSAIQIAMARLEDEFRSILIAHTNAIEADSLADPSPSSVNTREFQLPEDDYQYTPTATDDDSFSKEFEHQESSTSSGSYRSTNSIREVELMPSEAIYDLRSIAERMISAGYLRECIQVYGSVRKSAVDSSFRKLGIEKLSIGDIQRLDWETLETKIRRWIKAAKLCVRILFASEKKLCEQIFDGLGTATDDACFMETIKGPAIQLFNFAEAISISRRSPEKLFKILDLHDALSDLLPDIEIVFESKSSESIRVQAVEILSRLGEAARGILSEFENAVLREPSKVPVPGGTIHPLTRYVMNYISLISDYKQTMGELIVSQPSTGSRYSSDPNTPDMDFGELEGQTPLSLHLIWIIVILQFNLEGKSKHYRDTSLAHLFMMNNVHYIVQKIKGSPELAEMIVDDYLRKLTGKFRQAATSYQRATWVRVLHCLRDEGLHVSGSFSS
;
A
#
# COMPACT_ATOMS: atom_id res chain seq x y z
N MET A 1 43.26 -22.28 -51.09
CA MET A 1 42.30 -21.72 -50.12
C MET A 1 41.52 -22.93 -49.63
N GLU A 2 42.10 -23.63 -48.66
CA GLU A 2 41.52 -24.83 -48.06
C GLU A 2 40.37 -24.41 -47.15
N SER A 3 39.27 -25.16 -47.25
CA SER A 3 38.09 -25.06 -46.39
C SER A 3 38.46 -25.36 -44.94
N PRO A 4 37.81 -24.75 -43.94
CA PRO A 4 38.07 -25.09 -42.55
C PRO A 4 37.54 -26.51 -42.27
N GLU A 5 38.42 -27.38 -41.76
CA GLU A 5 38.05 -28.69 -41.23
C GLU A 5 37.08 -28.48 -40.06
N ASN A 6 35.85 -28.94 -40.25
CA ASN A 6 34.86 -29.04 -39.21
C ASN A 6 35.22 -30.30 -38.41
N ASP A 7 35.98 -30.16 -37.32
CA ASP A 7 36.31 -31.24 -36.40
C ASP A 7 35.02 -31.79 -35.76
N THR A 8 34.38 -32.74 -36.44
CA THR A 8 33.25 -33.48 -35.88
C THR A 8 33.77 -34.36 -34.76
N VAL A 9 33.50 -33.97 -33.50
CA VAL A 9 33.81 -34.77 -32.32
C VAL A 9 33.15 -36.14 -32.48
N SER A 10 33.93 -37.22 -32.49
CA SER A 10 33.36 -38.57 -32.56
C SER A 10 32.66 -38.94 -31.26
N PHE A 11 31.63 -39.81 -31.31
CA PHE A 11 30.89 -40.28 -30.13
C PHE A 11 31.81 -40.76 -28.99
N GLU A 12 32.86 -41.54 -29.29
CA GLU A 12 33.83 -42.01 -28.28
C GLU A 12 34.66 -40.86 -27.67
N SER A 13 34.94 -39.81 -28.43
CA SER A 13 35.63 -38.62 -27.93
C SER A 13 34.70 -37.79 -27.04
N ALA A 14 33.42 -37.66 -27.42
CA ALA A 14 32.41 -36.96 -26.64
C ALA A 14 32.16 -37.67 -25.29
N GLU A 15 32.04 -38.99 -25.30
CA GLU A 15 31.88 -39.82 -24.09
C GLU A 15 33.06 -39.63 -23.12
N LYS A 16 34.30 -39.65 -23.62
CA LYS A 16 35.49 -39.41 -22.78
C LYS A 16 35.53 -38.01 -22.18
N ILE A 17 35.09 -37.00 -22.93
CA ILE A 17 35.03 -35.61 -22.43
C ILE A 17 34.03 -35.52 -21.28
N ILE A 18 32.86 -36.13 -21.40
CA ILE A 18 31.82 -36.10 -20.36
C ILE A 18 32.24 -36.92 -19.13
N LEU A 19 32.78 -38.13 -19.32
CA LEU A 19 33.22 -38.99 -18.21
C LEU A 19 34.38 -38.37 -17.40
N ARG A 20 35.20 -37.50 -18.02
CA ARG A 20 36.24 -36.75 -17.29
C ARG A 20 35.65 -35.82 -16.22
N TRP A 21 34.43 -35.34 -16.45
CA TRP A 21 33.71 -34.43 -15.56
C TRP A 21 32.69 -35.14 -14.67
N ASP A 22 32.74 -36.48 -14.59
CA ASP A 22 31.93 -37.24 -13.66
C ASP A 22 32.38 -36.98 -12.21
N SER A 23 31.52 -36.31 -11.43
CA SER A 23 31.75 -35.97 -10.03
C SER A 23 31.78 -37.19 -9.11
N THR A 24 31.32 -38.37 -9.56
CA THR A 24 31.41 -39.61 -8.79
C THR A 24 32.79 -40.27 -8.89
N VAL A 25 33.52 -39.99 -9.98
CA VAL A 25 34.81 -40.64 -10.31
C VAL A 25 36.00 -39.70 -10.20
N SER A 26 35.82 -38.41 -10.45
CA SER A 26 36.90 -37.42 -10.54
C SER A 26 36.81 -36.38 -9.42
N GLU A 27 37.85 -36.29 -8.57
CA GLU A 27 37.97 -35.24 -7.55
C GLU A 27 38.16 -33.84 -8.19
N GLU A 28 38.82 -33.75 -9.36
CA GLU A 28 38.94 -32.48 -10.09
C GLU A 28 37.58 -31.97 -10.56
N ALA A 29 36.67 -32.87 -10.95
CA ALA A 29 35.31 -32.51 -11.33
C ALA A 29 34.47 -32.06 -10.12
N ARG A 30 34.81 -32.48 -8.89
CA ARG A 30 34.12 -31.99 -7.68
C ARG A 30 34.54 -30.58 -7.30
N GLU A 31 35.77 -30.19 -7.58
CA GLU A 31 36.33 -28.91 -7.11
C GLU A 31 36.30 -27.80 -8.15
N LYS A 32 36.45 -28.12 -9.45
CA LYS A 32 36.48 -27.12 -10.52
C LYS A 32 35.12 -27.02 -11.19
N MET A 33 34.77 -25.83 -11.65
CA MET A 33 33.62 -25.55 -12.52
C MET A 33 34.12 -25.23 -13.93
N ILE A 34 33.47 -25.80 -14.96
CA ILE A 34 33.82 -25.67 -16.38
C ILE A 34 33.62 -24.23 -16.82
N PHE A 35 32.54 -23.59 -16.34
CA PHE A 35 32.19 -22.21 -16.70
C PHE A 35 33.04 -21.15 -15.99
N ASN A 36 33.92 -21.55 -15.07
CA ASN A 36 34.98 -20.70 -14.52
C ASN A 36 36.30 -20.82 -15.32
N GLY A 37 36.35 -21.71 -16.31
CA GLY A 37 37.50 -21.99 -17.16
C GLY A 37 37.52 -21.14 -18.43
N ASP A 38 38.25 -21.63 -19.44
CA ASP A 38 38.40 -20.94 -20.72
C ASP A 38 37.17 -21.19 -21.63
N ARG A 39 36.78 -20.21 -22.46
CA ARG A 39 35.61 -20.35 -23.36
C ARG A 39 35.72 -21.59 -24.27
N TYR A 40 36.95 -21.92 -24.67
CA TYR A 40 37.22 -23.12 -25.46
C TYR A 40 36.85 -24.42 -24.74
N GLU A 41 37.05 -24.52 -23.42
CA GLU A 41 36.71 -25.72 -22.65
C GLU A 41 35.19 -25.85 -22.47
N ILE A 42 34.50 -24.72 -22.29
CA ILE A 42 33.04 -24.64 -22.26
C ILE A 42 32.45 -25.11 -23.59
N ASP A 43 32.88 -24.51 -24.71
CA ASP A 43 32.37 -24.84 -26.04
C ASP A 43 32.61 -26.31 -26.40
N ARG A 44 33.79 -26.83 -26.05
CA ARG A 44 34.13 -28.25 -26.27
C ARG A 44 33.25 -29.20 -25.47
N TYR A 45 32.92 -28.84 -24.22
CA TYR A 45 32.02 -29.63 -23.39
C TYR A 45 30.59 -29.59 -23.94
N LEU A 46 30.09 -28.41 -24.30
CA LEU A 46 28.75 -28.23 -24.87
C LEU A 46 28.58 -28.97 -26.20
N GLN A 47 29.59 -28.94 -27.08
CA GLN A 47 29.59 -29.72 -28.32
C GLN A 47 29.59 -31.23 -28.06
N ALA A 48 30.30 -31.71 -27.04
CA ALA A 48 30.26 -33.11 -26.65
C ALA A 48 28.86 -33.54 -26.19
N VAL A 49 28.14 -32.68 -25.47
CA VAL A 49 26.74 -32.92 -25.09
C VAL A 49 25.84 -33.00 -26.32
N ASP A 50 25.98 -32.07 -27.26
CA ASP A 50 25.18 -32.04 -28.50
C ASP A 50 25.41 -33.29 -29.36
N GLU A 51 26.65 -33.79 -29.42
CA GLU A 51 26.99 -35.01 -30.14
C GLU A 51 26.36 -36.25 -29.51
N ILE A 52 26.39 -36.38 -28.18
CA ILE A 52 25.74 -37.50 -27.48
C ILE A 52 24.22 -37.44 -27.67
N GLN A 53 23.61 -36.26 -27.56
CA GLN A 53 22.17 -36.08 -27.80
C GLN A 53 21.78 -36.48 -29.24
N ARG A 54 22.51 -35.99 -30.24
CA ARG A 54 22.27 -36.33 -31.66
C ARG A 54 22.44 -37.83 -31.93
N SER A 55 23.45 -38.44 -31.29
CA SER A 55 23.66 -39.89 -31.39
C SER A 55 22.52 -40.68 -30.75
N MET A 56 21.92 -40.19 -29.66
CA MET A 56 20.75 -40.84 -29.03
C MET A 56 19.50 -40.73 -29.90
N GLU A 57 19.28 -39.60 -30.57
CA GLU A 57 18.16 -39.41 -31.50
C GLU A 57 18.30 -40.27 -32.77
N SER A 58 19.54 -40.50 -33.20
CA SER A 58 19.87 -41.27 -34.42
C SER A 58 19.98 -42.78 -34.17
N ALA A 59 20.32 -43.21 -32.95
CA ALA A 59 20.62 -44.60 -32.64
C ALA A 59 19.35 -45.46 -32.52
N THR A 60 19.05 -46.18 -33.60
CA THR A 60 18.05 -47.26 -33.64
C THR A 60 18.63 -48.62 -33.21
N ILE A 61 19.82 -48.66 -32.57
CA ILE A 61 20.63 -49.88 -32.40
C ILE A 61 20.98 -50.15 -30.92
N LEU A 62 20.66 -51.36 -30.49
CA LEU A 62 20.56 -51.87 -29.11
C LEU A 62 21.85 -51.88 -28.24
N ASP A 63 23.05 -51.70 -28.81
CA ASP A 63 24.31 -52.01 -28.09
C ASP A 63 25.07 -50.76 -27.55
N GLY A 64 24.66 -49.55 -27.98
CA GLY A 64 25.27 -48.27 -27.55
C GLY A 64 24.36 -47.38 -26.70
N GLN A 65 23.09 -47.78 -26.54
CA GLN A 65 22.05 -46.95 -25.93
C GLN A 65 22.25 -46.77 -24.42
N ASP A 66 22.71 -47.80 -23.71
CA ASP A 66 22.97 -47.74 -22.26
C ASP A 66 24.16 -46.82 -21.93
N LYS A 67 25.20 -46.82 -22.77
CA LYS A 67 26.37 -45.95 -22.60
C LYS A 67 26.02 -44.49 -22.89
N ALA A 68 25.32 -44.22 -23.99
CA ALA A 68 24.83 -42.88 -24.30
C ALA A 68 23.87 -42.35 -23.23
N SER A 69 22.99 -43.21 -22.70
CA SER A 69 22.08 -42.90 -21.60
C SER A 69 22.80 -42.58 -20.28
N SER A 70 23.85 -43.34 -19.94
CA SER A 70 24.68 -43.03 -18.77
C SER A 70 25.45 -41.72 -18.95
N ALA A 71 26.03 -41.50 -20.13
CA ALA A 71 26.78 -40.28 -20.43
C ALA A 71 25.89 -39.04 -20.40
N ILE A 72 24.67 -39.09 -20.95
CA ILE A 72 23.75 -37.96 -20.89
C ILE A 72 23.30 -37.66 -19.45
N GLN A 73 23.07 -38.68 -18.60
CA GLN A 73 22.74 -38.46 -17.19
C GLN A 73 23.87 -37.74 -16.44
N ILE A 74 25.12 -38.17 -16.64
CA ILE A 74 26.30 -37.52 -16.05
C ILE A 74 26.41 -36.08 -16.57
N ALA A 75 26.23 -35.88 -17.88
CA ALA A 75 26.29 -34.56 -18.49
C ALA A 75 25.22 -33.61 -17.93
N MET A 76 23.97 -34.08 -17.77
CA MET A 76 22.86 -33.28 -17.26
C MET A 76 23.04 -32.94 -15.78
N ALA A 77 23.47 -33.89 -14.95
CA ALA A 77 23.81 -33.62 -13.55
C ALA A 77 24.92 -32.56 -13.45
N ARG A 78 25.91 -32.63 -14.35
CA ARG A 78 26.98 -31.64 -14.38
C ARG A 78 26.51 -30.26 -14.83
N LEU A 79 25.72 -30.20 -15.91
CA LEU A 79 25.14 -28.95 -16.39
C LEU A 79 24.21 -28.32 -15.35
N GLU A 80 23.50 -29.12 -14.56
CA GLU A 80 22.71 -28.64 -13.42
C GLU A 80 23.59 -27.92 -12.38
N ASP A 81 24.73 -28.50 -12.01
CA ASP A 81 25.65 -27.91 -11.04
C ASP A 81 26.32 -26.63 -11.57
N GLU A 82 26.71 -26.61 -12.85
CA GLU A 82 27.25 -25.41 -13.50
C GLU A 82 26.19 -24.30 -13.58
N PHE A 83 24.96 -24.64 -13.96
CA PHE A 83 23.84 -23.70 -14.00
C PHE A 83 23.58 -23.09 -12.61
N ARG A 84 23.57 -23.93 -11.56
CA ARG A 84 23.48 -23.47 -10.16
C ARG A 84 24.64 -22.56 -9.79
N SER A 85 25.87 -22.91 -10.15
CA SER A 85 27.08 -22.16 -9.84
C SER A 85 27.06 -20.75 -10.46
N ILE A 86 26.74 -20.64 -11.75
CA ILE A 86 26.65 -19.36 -12.47
C ILE A 86 25.57 -18.46 -11.85
N LEU A 87 24.41 -19.03 -11.52
CA LEU A 87 23.34 -18.30 -10.84
C LEU A 87 23.81 -17.76 -9.48
N ILE A 88 24.43 -18.60 -8.65
CA ILE A 88 24.92 -18.20 -7.32
C ILE A 88 25.99 -17.11 -7.42
N ALA A 89 26.93 -17.25 -8.36
CA ALA A 89 28.02 -16.28 -8.55
C ALA A 89 27.53 -14.86 -8.88
N HIS A 90 26.35 -14.76 -9.52
CA HIS A 90 25.75 -13.49 -9.92
C HIS A 90 24.51 -13.13 -9.08
N THR A 91 24.27 -13.83 -7.97
CA THR A 91 23.17 -13.51 -7.06
C THR A 91 23.57 -12.39 -6.12
N ASN A 92 23.48 -11.14 -6.58
CA ASN A 92 23.51 -9.97 -5.69
C ASN A 92 22.08 -9.62 -5.28
N ALA A 93 21.82 -9.61 -3.97
CA ALA A 93 20.52 -9.16 -3.46
C ALA A 93 20.39 -7.66 -3.70
N ILE A 94 19.38 -7.25 -4.47
CA ILE A 94 19.11 -5.86 -4.83
C ILE A 94 19.24 -4.97 -3.58
N GLU A 95 20.21 -4.06 -3.61
CA GLU A 95 20.38 -3.08 -2.54
C GLU A 95 19.31 -2.00 -2.69
N ALA A 96 18.40 -1.93 -1.71
CA ALA A 96 17.31 -0.97 -1.71
C ALA A 96 17.81 0.49 -1.66
N ASP A 97 19.03 0.71 -1.14
CA ASP A 97 19.62 2.05 -0.99
C ASP A 97 20.20 2.61 -2.30
N SER A 98 20.69 1.76 -3.22
CA SER A 98 21.25 2.19 -4.53
C SER A 98 20.19 2.42 -5.61
N LEU A 99 18.92 2.09 -5.34
CA LEU A 99 17.77 2.37 -6.21
C LEU A 99 17.00 3.64 -5.83
N ALA A 100 17.34 4.25 -4.68
CA ALA A 100 16.80 5.53 -4.25
C ALA A 100 17.53 6.73 -4.87
N ASP A 101 18.75 6.54 -5.42
CA ASP A 101 19.57 7.66 -5.88
C ASP A 101 20.51 7.29 -7.06
N PRO A 102 20.26 7.83 -8.26
CA PRO A 102 21.32 8.05 -9.23
C PRO A 102 21.43 9.55 -9.52
N SER A 103 22.42 10.21 -8.90
CA SER A 103 22.92 11.48 -9.41
C SER A 103 23.54 11.26 -10.80
N PRO A 104 23.20 12.03 -11.84
CA PRO A 104 23.98 12.01 -13.09
C PRO A 104 25.19 12.93 -12.91
N SER A 105 26.40 12.36 -12.95
CA SER A 105 27.63 13.13 -13.01
C SER A 105 27.90 13.70 -14.41
N SER A 106 28.32 14.97 -14.40
CA SER A 106 29.02 15.75 -15.43
C SER A 106 28.18 16.37 -16.56
N VAL A 107 28.12 17.71 -16.60
CA VAL A 107 28.93 18.56 -17.52
C VAL A 107 28.86 20.05 -17.09
N ASN A 108 30.04 20.66 -16.99
CA ASN A 108 30.42 22.07 -17.07
C ASN A 108 30.04 23.11 -15.98
N THR A 109 31.07 23.40 -15.19
CA THR A 109 31.53 24.70 -14.72
C THR A 109 31.09 25.90 -15.57
N ARG A 110 30.45 26.88 -14.91
CA ARG A 110 30.78 28.30 -15.13
C ARG A 110 30.32 29.13 -13.93
N GLU A 111 31.33 29.72 -13.28
CA GLU A 111 31.24 30.80 -12.30
C GLU A 111 30.34 31.93 -12.80
N PHE A 112 29.52 32.52 -11.94
CA PHE A 112 29.24 33.95 -11.96
C PHE A 112 28.89 34.47 -10.55
N GLN A 113 29.55 35.56 -10.19
CA GLN A 113 29.57 36.27 -8.91
C GLN A 113 28.29 37.06 -8.59
N LEU A 114 28.14 37.34 -7.29
CA LEU A 114 27.12 38.14 -6.57
C LEU A 114 26.89 39.57 -7.15
N PRO A 115 25.82 40.28 -6.73
CA PRO A 115 25.80 41.05 -5.46
C PRO A 115 24.47 40.88 -4.68
N GLU A 116 24.48 40.62 -3.36
CA GLU A 116 24.43 41.61 -2.25
C GLU A 116 23.53 42.83 -2.50
N ASP A 117 22.41 42.89 -1.77
CA ASP A 117 21.80 44.15 -1.35
C ASP A 117 21.25 44.03 0.08
N ASP A 118 21.57 45.07 0.83
CA ASP A 118 21.57 45.28 2.27
C ASP A 118 20.28 46.00 2.69
N TYR A 119 19.56 45.52 3.72
CA TYR A 119 18.73 46.40 4.57
C TYR A 119 18.57 45.84 5.98
N GLN A 120 19.06 46.65 6.91
CA GLN A 120 19.05 46.48 8.36
C GLN A 120 17.99 47.38 8.98
N TYR A 121 17.14 46.87 9.89
CA TYR A 121 16.64 47.68 11.02
C TYR A 121 16.10 46.82 12.19
N THR A 122 16.29 47.38 13.38
CA THR A 122 16.38 46.78 14.73
C THR A 122 15.04 46.64 15.51
N PRO A 123 15.04 45.97 16.69
CA PRO A 123 13.86 45.41 17.35
C PRO A 123 13.30 46.26 18.50
N THR A 124 12.08 45.95 18.95
CA THR A 124 11.55 46.38 20.25
C THR A 124 10.94 45.20 21.00
N ALA A 125 11.43 45.02 22.22
CA ALA A 125 10.99 44.06 23.22
C ALA A 125 9.91 44.66 24.14
N THR A 126 9.01 43.81 24.65
CA THR A 126 8.41 43.91 25.99
C THR A 126 8.01 42.52 26.47
N ASP A 127 8.53 42.15 27.64
CA ASP A 127 8.21 41.00 28.48
C ASP A 127 6.76 41.06 29.03
N ASP A 128 6.07 39.93 29.24
CA ASP A 128 6.02 39.24 30.56
C ASP A 128 4.90 38.15 30.64
N ASP A 129 5.36 36.98 31.11
CA ASP A 129 4.80 35.81 31.82
C ASP A 129 3.27 35.45 31.89
N SER A 130 2.93 34.22 31.49
CA SER A 130 2.63 33.08 32.39
C SER A 130 1.65 32.00 31.84
N PHE A 131 2.17 30.76 31.78
CA PHE A 131 1.53 29.44 31.88
C PHE A 131 0.13 29.15 31.29
N SER A 132 0.11 28.48 30.13
CA SER A 132 -0.92 27.51 29.71
C SER A 132 -0.30 26.49 28.75
N LYS A 133 -0.35 25.21 29.11
CA LYS A 133 0.26 24.10 28.37
C LYS A 133 -0.67 23.70 27.23
N GLU A 134 -0.60 24.42 26.11
CA GLU A 134 -1.28 24.10 24.86
C GLU A 134 -0.32 23.43 23.88
N PHE A 135 -0.77 22.31 23.31
CA PHE A 135 -0.17 21.69 22.14
C PHE A 135 -0.56 22.55 20.92
N GLU A 136 0.33 23.46 20.51
CA GLU A 136 0.26 24.08 19.19
C GLU A 136 1.60 24.01 18.46
N HIS A 137 1.48 23.53 17.22
CA HIS A 137 2.20 23.97 16.03
C HIS A 137 3.70 24.25 16.16
N GLN A 138 4.47 23.20 15.95
CA GLN A 138 5.78 23.36 15.32
C GLN A 138 5.54 23.50 13.81
N GLU A 139 5.53 24.75 13.33
CA GLU A 139 5.88 25.09 11.94
C GLU A 139 7.34 24.70 11.73
N SER A 140 7.58 23.40 11.54
CA SER A 140 8.74 22.95 10.80
C SER A 140 8.36 23.04 9.33
N SER A 141 8.90 24.05 8.66
CA SER A 141 9.21 24.03 7.23
C SER A 141 9.89 22.70 6.91
N THR A 142 9.10 21.67 6.65
CA THR A 142 9.58 20.42 6.10
C THR A 142 9.86 20.72 4.64
N SER A 143 11.14 20.89 4.37
CA SER A 143 11.75 20.63 3.08
C SER A 143 10.89 19.63 2.32
N SER A 144 10.33 20.07 1.20
CA SER A 144 9.74 19.21 0.18
C SER A 144 10.85 18.28 -0.31
N GLY A 145 11.08 17.21 0.46
CA GLY A 145 11.79 16.04 0.03
C GLY A 145 10.88 15.33 -0.95
N SER A 146 10.86 15.84 -2.18
CA SER A 146 10.38 15.10 -3.34
C SER A 146 11.32 13.91 -3.52
N TYR A 147 11.13 12.88 -2.71
CA TYR A 147 11.65 11.55 -2.98
C TYR A 147 10.93 11.11 -4.24
N ARG A 148 11.67 11.09 -5.35
CA ARG A 148 11.17 10.67 -6.66
C ARG A 148 10.60 9.26 -6.53
N SER A 149 9.28 9.21 -6.42
CA SER A 149 8.48 8.00 -6.46
C SER A 149 8.89 7.20 -7.70
N THR A 150 9.11 5.90 -7.53
CA THR A 150 9.26 4.95 -8.63
C THR A 150 7.93 4.91 -9.38
N ASN A 151 7.64 5.91 -10.21
CA ASN A 151 6.33 6.09 -10.85
C ASN A 151 6.07 5.14 -12.02
N SER A 152 7.02 4.26 -12.32
CA SER A 152 6.94 3.31 -13.43
C SER A 152 7.78 2.08 -13.13
N ILE A 153 7.49 0.99 -13.84
CA ILE A 153 8.37 -0.17 -13.93
C ILE A 153 9.78 0.27 -14.32
N ARG A 154 10.78 -0.26 -13.61
CA ARG A 154 12.21 -0.06 -13.87
C ARG A 154 12.91 -1.40 -13.75
N GLU A 155 13.22 -1.98 -14.89
CA GLU A 155 14.00 -3.21 -14.97
C GLU A 155 15.46 -2.90 -14.69
N VAL A 156 16.04 -3.63 -13.73
CA VAL A 156 17.46 -3.57 -13.40
C VAL A 156 18.13 -4.80 -14.00
N GLU A 157 19.33 -4.62 -14.55
CA GLU A 157 20.14 -5.74 -15.03
C GLU A 157 20.60 -6.57 -13.82
N LEU A 158 19.99 -7.74 -13.65
CA LEU A 158 20.26 -8.65 -12.52
C LEU A 158 21.54 -9.46 -12.72
N MET A 159 21.95 -9.66 -13.97
CA MET A 159 23.09 -10.50 -14.36
C MET A 159 23.76 -9.92 -15.61
N PRO A 160 25.09 -10.01 -15.74
CA PRO A 160 25.81 -9.63 -16.96
C PRO A 160 25.35 -10.46 -18.17
N SER A 161 25.39 -9.86 -19.35
CA SER A 161 25.00 -10.50 -20.62
C SER A 161 25.74 -11.82 -20.91
N GLU A 162 27.02 -11.92 -20.55
CA GLU A 162 27.81 -13.16 -20.73
C GLU A 162 27.26 -14.32 -19.88
N ALA A 163 26.90 -14.06 -18.62
CA ALA A 163 26.32 -15.08 -17.75
C ALA A 163 24.93 -15.52 -18.23
N ILE A 164 24.15 -14.59 -18.80
CA ILE A 164 22.85 -14.90 -19.41
C ILE A 164 23.02 -15.82 -20.63
N TYR A 165 24.01 -15.53 -21.47
CA TYR A 165 24.32 -16.37 -22.64
C TYR A 165 24.69 -17.80 -22.23
N ASP A 166 25.49 -17.95 -21.18
CA ASP A 166 25.91 -19.25 -20.66
C ASP A 166 24.74 -20.02 -20.05
N LEU A 167 23.93 -19.35 -19.23
CA LEU A 167 22.71 -19.94 -18.66
C LEU A 167 21.74 -20.39 -19.75
N ARG A 168 21.53 -19.57 -20.79
CA ARG A 168 20.69 -19.92 -21.94
C ARG A 168 21.23 -21.14 -22.68
N SER A 169 22.52 -21.18 -22.94
CA SER A 169 23.18 -22.30 -23.64
C SER A 169 23.09 -23.62 -22.88
N ILE A 170 23.16 -23.56 -21.54
CA ILE A 170 22.94 -24.72 -20.68
C ILE A 170 21.47 -25.12 -20.68
N ALA A 171 20.56 -24.15 -20.49
CA ALA A 171 19.12 -24.40 -20.44
C ALA A 171 18.60 -25.05 -21.73
N GLU A 172 19.03 -24.58 -22.90
CA GLU A 172 18.66 -25.15 -24.20
C GLU A 172 19.00 -26.65 -24.31
N ARG A 173 20.18 -27.05 -23.82
CA ARG A 173 20.64 -28.45 -23.82
C ARG A 173 19.92 -29.30 -22.79
N MET A 174 19.67 -28.76 -21.58
CA MET A 174 18.91 -29.45 -20.55
C MET A 174 17.45 -29.70 -21.01
N ILE A 175 16.83 -28.71 -21.64
CA ILE A 175 15.44 -28.81 -22.12
C ILE A 175 15.36 -29.80 -23.29
N SER A 176 16.29 -29.74 -24.24
CA SER A 176 16.37 -30.69 -25.36
C SER A 176 16.57 -32.14 -24.89
N ALA A 177 17.27 -32.37 -23.78
CA ALA A 177 17.41 -33.69 -23.16
C ALA A 177 16.19 -34.15 -22.33
N GLY A 178 15.16 -33.32 -22.16
CA GLY A 178 13.99 -33.63 -21.34
C GLY A 178 14.12 -33.31 -19.85
N TYR A 179 15.14 -32.55 -19.43
CA TYR A 179 15.43 -32.16 -18.04
C TYR A 179 14.88 -30.76 -17.70
N LEU A 180 13.76 -30.38 -18.31
CA LEU A 180 13.11 -29.08 -18.12
C LEU A 180 12.76 -28.82 -16.64
N ARG A 181 12.23 -29.84 -15.95
CA ARG A 181 11.77 -29.70 -14.56
C ARG A 181 12.93 -29.43 -13.61
N GLU A 182 14.03 -30.15 -13.79
CA GLU A 182 15.26 -30.01 -13.02
C GLU A 182 15.87 -28.62 -13.25
N CYS A 183 15.91 -28.16 -14.50
CA CYS A 183 16.37 -26.80 -14.85
C CYS A 183 15.54 -25.70 -14.15
N ILE A 184 14.20 -25.78 -14.23
CA ILE A 184 13.28 -24.85 -13.54
C ILE A 184 13.49 -24.89 -12.02
N GLN A 185 13.65 -26.08 -11.44
CA GLN A 185 13.84 -26.24 -10.00
C GLN A 185 15.15 -25.61 -9.52
N VAL A 186 16.24 -25.78 -10.26
CA VAL A 186 17.51 -25.15 -9.91
C VAL A 186 17.43 -23.64 -10.01
N TYR A 187 16.89 -23.13 -11.13
CA TYR A 187 16.66 -21.70 -11.31
C TYR A 187 15.84 -21.12 -10.15
N GLY A 188 14.66 -21.70 -9.93
CA GLY A 188 13.73 -21.30 -8.89
C GLY A 188 14.36 -21.37 -7.50
N SER A 189 15.13 -22.42 -7.17
CA SER A 189 15.74 -22.57 -5.85
C SER A 189 16.73 -21.44 -5.52
N VAL A 190 17.59 -21.06 -6.48
CA VAL A 190 18.61 -20.02 -6.29
C VAL A 190 17.97 -18.64 -6.31
N ARG A 191 17.18 -18.34 -7.34
CA ARG A 191 16.57 -17.02 -7.52
C ARG A 191 15.53 -16.72 -6.46
N LYS A 192 14.73 -17.70 -6.02
CA LYS A 192 13.78 -17.52 -4.91
C LYS A 192 14.49 -17.17 -3.61
N SER A 193 15.65 -17.77 -3.35
CA SER A 193 16.49 -17.41 -2.19
C SER A 193 16.97 -15.94 -2.28
N ALA A 194 17.33 -15.47 -3.48
CA ALA A 194 17.71 -14.08 -3.73
C ALA A 194 16.54 -13.10 -3.49
N VAL A 195 15.35 -13.46 -3.97
CA VAL A 195 14.12 -12.68 -3.77
C VAL A 195 13.73 -12.66 -2.30
N ASP A 196 13.78 -13.80 -1.61
CA ASP A 196 13.53 -13.91 -0.16
C ASP A 196 14.54 -13.07 0.66
N SER A 197 15.80 -13.03 0.25
CA SER A 197 16.83 -12.17 0.87
C SER A 197 16.50 -10.68 0.68
N SER A 198 16.06 -10.30 -0.53
CA SER A 198 15.64 -8.93 -0.84
C SER A 198 14.40 -8.54 -0.01
N PHE A 199 13.43 -9.43 0.16
CA PHE A 199 12.27 -9.23 1.03
C PHE A 199 12.66 -8.96 2.49
N ARG A 200 13.65 -9.70 3.02
CA ARG A 200 14.17 -9.46 4.37
C ARG A 200 14.84 -8.09 4.49
N LYS A 201 15.62 -7.68 3.49
CA LYS A 201 16.24 -6.33 3.46
C LYS A 201 15.19 -5.22 3.43
N LEU A 202 14.08 -5.44 2.73
CA LEU A 202 12.95 -4.51 2.66
C LEU A 202 12.08 -4.49 3.94
N GLY A 203 12.38 -5.35 4.91
CA GLY A 203 11.63 -5.46 6.14
C GLY A 203 10.25 -6.11 5.97
N ILE A 204 10.05 -6.89 4.89
CA ILE A 204 8.82 -7.68 4.71
C ILE A 204 8.97 -8.96 5.55
N GLU A 205 8.30 -8.97 6.70
CA GLU A 205 8.26 -10.13 7.58
C GLU A 205 7.28 -11.20 7.06
N LYS A 206 7.60 -12.48 7.33
CA LYS A 206 6.68 -13.61 7.09
C LYS A 206 5.66 -13.65 8.22
N LEU A 207 4.59 -12.88 8.10
CA LEU A 207 3.48 -12.86 9.06
C LEU A 207 2.28 -13.60 8.50
N SER A 208 1.65 -14.44 9.32
CA SER A 208 0.35 -14.99 8.97
C SER A 208 -0.75 -13.95 9.15
N ILE A 209 -1.90 -14.16 8.49
CA ILE A 209 -3.09 -13.31 8.66
C ILE A 209 -3.48 -13.19 10.14
N GLY A 210 -3.40 -14.29 10.89
CA GLY A 210 -3.73 -14.30 12.32
C GLY A 210 -2.73 -13.53 13.19
N ASP A 211 -1.46 -13.50 12.81
CA ASP A 211 -0.45 -12.72 13.54
C ASP A 211 -0.66 -11.23 13.33
N ILE A 212 -0.94 -10.81 12.09
CA ILE A 212 -1.20 -9.41 11.74
C ILE A 212 -2.41 -8.87 12.50
N GLN A 213 -3.47 -9.68 12.64
CA GLN A 213 -4.68 -9.30 13.37
C GLN A 213 -4.46 -9.15 14.89
N ARG A 214 -3.41 -9.75 15.45
CA ARG A 214 -3.08 -9.68 16.88
C ARG A 214 -2.13 -8.52 17.23
N LEU A 215 -1.53 -7.88 16.23
CA LEU A 215 -0.63 -6.75 16.45
C LEU A 215 -1.39 -5.55 17.02
N ASP A 216 -0.70 -4.77 17.85
CA ASP A 216 -1.16 -3.46 18.27
C ASP A 216 -1.21 -2.49 17.09
N TRP A 217 -2.06 -1.47 17.20
CA TRP A 217 -2.30 -0.53 16.11
C TRP A 217 -1.06 0.30 15.76
N GLU A 218 -0.28 0.73 16.74
CA GLU A 218 0.89 1.58 16.52
C GLU A 218 1.95 0.83 15.70
N THR A 219 2.22 -0.43 16.04
CA THR A 219 3.09 -1.31 15.27
C THR A 219 2.52 -1.58 13.88
N LEU A 220 1.21 -1.82 13.78
CA LEU A 220 0.56 -2.10 12.50
C LEU A 220 0.66 -0.91 11.53
N GLU A 221 0.45 0.31 12.03
CA GLU A 221 0.56 1.53 11.26
C GLU A 221 1.97 1.71 10.66
N THR A 222 3.02 1.46 11.46
CA THR A 222 4.40 1.55 10.94
C THR A 222 4.68 0.47 9.88
N LYS A 223 4.13 -0.74 10.07
CA LYS A 223 4.25 -1.84 9.10
C LYS A 223 3.50 -1.54 7.80
N ILE A 224 2.33 -0.91 7.84
CA ILE A 224 1.60 -0.48 6.62
C ILE A 224 2.45 0.49 5.80
N ARG A 225 3.05 1.51 6.44
CA ARG A 225 3.91 2.48 5.73
C ARG A 225 5.14 1.81 5.09
N ARG A 226 5.74 0.83 5.77
CA ARG A 226 6.86 0.05 5.22
C ARG A 226 6.41 -0.84 4.07
N TRP A 227 5.27 -1.50 4.22
CA TRP A 227 4.67 -2.33 3.18
C TRP A 227 4.42 -1.53 1.91
N ILE A 228 3.85 -0.32 2.00
CA ILE A 228 3.57 0.53 0.83
C ILE A 228 4.86 0.80 0.03
N LYS A 229 5.96 1.13 0.72
CA LYS A 229 7.26 1.36 0.07
C LYS A 229 7.81 0.07 -0.55
N ALA A 230 7.75 -1.03 0.20
CA ALA A 230 8.28 -2.31 -0.23
C ALA A 230 7.49 -2.89 -1.41
N ALA A 231 6.16 -2.75 -1.41
CA ALA A 231 5.29 -3.20 -2.51
C ALA A 231 5.63 -2.51 -3.82
N LYS A 232 5.86 -1.19 -3.79
CA LYS A 232 6.30 -0.43 -4.98
C LYS A 232 7.61 -0.94 -5.54
N LEU A 233 8.60 -1.21 -4.68
CA LEU A 233 9.88 -1.76 -5.11
C LEU A 233 9.73 -3.20 -5.63
N CYS A 234 8.97 -4.04 -4.94
CA CYS A 234 8.77 -5.43 -5.31
C CYS A 234 8.12 -5.55 -6.69
N VAL A 235 7.02 -4.84 -6.94
CA VAL A 235 6.30 -4.92 -8.21
C VAL A 235 7.09 -4.25 -9.34
N ARG A 236 7.49 -2.98 -9.16
CA ARG A 236 8.06 -2.18 -10.26
C ARG A 236 9.50 -2.53 -10.60
N ILE A 237 10.25 -3.14 -9.67
CA ILE A 237 11.67 -3.44 -9.87
C ILE A 237 11.94 -4.93 -9.73
N LEU A 238 11.70 -5.52 -8.57
CA LEU A 238 12.15 -6.90 -8.29
C LEU A 238 11.44 -7.94 -9.19
N PHE A 239 10.11 -7.90 -9.24
CA PHE A 239 9.32 -8.84 -10.04
C PHE A 239 9.46 -8.56 -11.53
N ALA A 240 9.45 -7.30 -11.95
CA ALA A 240 9.69 -6.92 -13.34
C ALA A 240 11.07 -7.37 -13.84
N SER A 241 12.12 -7.17 -13.04
CA SER A 241 13.48 -7.59 -13.41
C SER A 241 13.61 -9.10 -13.46
N GLU A 242 12.96 -9.82 -12.53
CA GLU A 242 12.97 -11.30 -12.53
C GLU A 242 12.22 -11.86 -13.75
N LYS A 243 11.08 -11.26 -14.14
CA LYS A 243 10.36 -11.63 -15.37
C LYS A 243 11.27 -11.48 -16.59
N LYS A 244 11.91 -10.32 -16.73
CA LYS A 244 12.85 -10.07 -17.83
C LYS A 244 14.01 -11.06 -17.86
N LEU A 245 14.56 -11.42 -16.69
CA LEU A 245 15.66 -12.39 -16.63
C LEU A 245 15.18 -13.78 -17.09
N CYS A 246 13.98 -14.21 -16.70
CA CYS A 246 13.37 -15.44 -17.19
C CYS A 246 13.16 -15.40 -18.71
N GLU A 247 12.66 -14.30 -19.26
CA GLU A 247 12.51 -14.11 -20.71
C GLU A 247 13.88 -14.20 -21.41
N GLN A 248 14.90 -13.50 -20.92
CA GLN A 248 16.24 -13.52 -21.53
C GLN A 248 16.86 -14.93 -21.57
N ILE A 249 16.67 -15.74 -20.53
CA ILE A 249 17.25 -17.09 -20.44
C ILE A 249 16.41 -18.11 -21.20
N PHE A 250 15.07 -18.06 -21.09
CA PHE A 250 14.18 -19.14 -21.51
C PHE A 250 13.30 -18.83 -22.72
N ASP A 251 13.29 -17.60 -23.25
CA ASP A 251 12.48 -17.24 -24.41
C ASP A 251 12.81 -18.14 -25.61
N GLY A 252 11.79 -18.66 -26.27
CA GLY A 252 11.92 -19.58 -27.41
C GLY A 252 12.42 -21.00 -27.10
N LEU A 253 12.71 -21.35 -25.84
CA LEU A 253 13.18 -22.70 -25.47
C LEU A 253 12.03 -23.71 -25.19
N GLY A 254 10.78 -23.25 -25.22
CA GLY A 254 9.62 -24.11 -24.99
C GLY A 254 8.31 -23.31 -24.90
N THR A 255 7.17 -24.00 -24.78
CA THR A 255 5.88 -23.34 -24.57
C THR A 255 5.75 -22.91 -23.10
N ALA A 256 5.82 -21.61 -22.83
CA ALA A 256 5.63 -21.00 -21.50
C ALA A 256 6.64 -21.46 -20.43
N THR A 257 7.88 -21.75 -20.83
CA THR A 257 8.96 -22.16 -19.92
C THR A 257 9.47 -21.01 -19.05
N ASP A 258 9.64 -19.84 -19.66
CA ASP A 258 9.92 -18.56 -19.02
C ASP A 258 8.88 -18.21 -17.93
N ASP A 259 7.59 -18.35 -18.26
CA ASP A 259 6.48 -18.17 -17.33
C ASP A 259 6.54 -19.14 -16.14
N ALA A 260 6.88 -20.40 -16.40
CA ALA A 260 7.02 -21.40 -15.34
C ALA A 260 8.19 -21.09 -14.40
N CYS A 261 9.35 -20.67 -14.93
CA CYS A 261 10.51 -20.22 -14.16
C CYS A 261 10.19 -18.99 -13.30
N PHE A 262 9.52 -18.00 -13.89
CA PHE A 262 9.10 -16.79 -13.20
C PHE A 262 8.16 -17.12 -12.04
N MET A 263 7.14 -17.96 -12.28
CA MET A 263 6.18 -18.34 -11.24
C MET A 263 6.77 -19.19 -10.13
N GLU A 264 7.70 -20.11 -10.42
CA GLU A 264 8.40 -20.89 -9.39
C GLU A 264 9.17 -19.97 -8.41
N THR A 265 9.69 -18.86 -8.94
CA THR A 265 10.48 -17.88 -8.19
C THR A 265 9.61 -16.90 -7.40
N ILE A 266 8.61 -16.28 -8.04
CA ILE A 266 7.89 -15.12 -7.50
C ILE A 266 6.58 -15.49 -6.78
N LYS A 267 5.96 -16.63 -7.06
CA LYS A 267 4.63 -16.98 -6.50
C LYS A 267 4.58 -16.90 -4.98
N GLY A 268 5.58 -17.47 -4.29
CA GLY A 268 5.65 -17.44 -2.83
C GLY A 268 5.79 -16.02 -2.27
N PRO A 269 6.81 -15.25 -2.68
CA PRO A 269 6.98 -13.85 -2.30
C PRO A 269 5.79 -12.94 -2.63
N ALA A 270 5.15 -13.11 -3.80
CA ALA A 270 3.96 -12.36 -4.19
C ALA A 270 2.78 -12.64 -3.24
N ILE A 271 2.49 -13.93 -2.96
CA ILE A 271 1.44 -14.31 -2.00
C ILE A 271 1.75 -13.72 -0.61
N GLN A 272 3.01 -13.77 -0.16
CA GLN A 272 3.40 -13.17 1.12
C GLN A 272 3.13 -11.66 1.16
N LEU A 273 3.47 -10.95 0.08
CA LEU A 273 3.23 -9.50 -0.03
C LEU A 273 1.73 -9.19 0.04
N PHE A 274 0.90 -9.89 -0.73
CA PHE A 274 -0.54 -9.64 -0.80
C PHE A 274 -1.30 -10.11 0.44
N ASN A 275 -0.87 -11.20 1.09
CA ASN A 275 -1.46 -11.68 2.35
C ASN A 275 -1.44 -10.61 3.46
N PHE A 276 -0.43 -9.74 3.47
CA PHE A 276 -0.38 -8.63 4.42
C PHE A 276 -1.54 -7.66 4.18
N ALA A 277 -1.72 -7.20 2.95
CA ALA A 277 -2.83 -6.29 2.60
C ALA A 277 -4.20 -6.96 2.78
N GLU A 278 -4.30 -8.25 2.48
CA GLU A 278 -5.50 -9.04 2.72
C GLU A 278 -5.86 -9.11 4.21
N ALA A 279 -4.88 -9.31 5.10
CA ALA A 279 -5.13 -9.34 6.54
C ALA A 279 -5.66 -8.00 7.07
N ILE A 280 -5.20 -6.88 6.50
CA ILE A 280 -5.69 -5.54 6.84
C ILE A 280 -7.13 -5.35 6.37
N SER A 281 -7.47 -5.82 5.16
CA SER A 281 -8.81 -5.65 4.56
C SER A 281 -9.91 -6.38 5.34
N ILE A 282 -9.57 -7.44 6.07
CA ILE A 282 -10.50 -8.19 6.93
C ILE A 282 -10.39 -7.83 8.41
N SER A 283 -9.53 -6.88 8.76
CA SER A 283 -9.33 -6.52 10.17
C SER A 283 -10.58 -5.86 10.75
N ARG A 284 -10.69 -5.86 12.08
CA ARG A 284 -11.79 -5.17 12.76
C ARG A 284 -11.86 -3.72 12.29
N ARG A 285 -13.05 -3.34 11.82
CA ARG A 285 -13.40 -1.99 11.41
C ARG A 285 -13.41 -1.07 12.64
N SER A 286 -12.71 0.04 12.52
CA SER A 286 -12.55 1.02 13.58
C SER A 286 -12.12 2.36 12.95
N PRO A 287 -12.64 3.51 13.43
CA PRO A 287 -12.36 4.81 12.83
C PRO A 287 -10.87 5.13 12.71
N GLU A 288 -10.06 4.73 13.69
CA GLU A 288 -8.63 5.00 13.76
C GLU A 288 -7.85 4.39 12.58
N LYS A 289 -8.40 3.35 11.94
CA LYS A 289 -7.75 2.63 10.85
C LYS A 289 -8.04 3.16 9.46
N LEU A 290 -9.09 3.99 9.32
CA LEU A 290 -9.61 4.39 8.01
C LEU A 290 -8.49 4.94 7.11
N PHE A 291 -7.74 5.92 7.61
CA PHE A 291 -6.74 6.62 6.80
C PHE A 291 -5.61 5.71 6.31
N LYS A 292 -5.16 4.76 7.14
CA LYS A 292 -4.12 3.80 6.71
C LYS A 292 -4.66 2.74 5.77
N ILE A 293 -5.94 2.38 5.86
CA ILE A 293 -6.60 1.54 4.87
C ILE A 293 -6.71 2.28 3.54
N LEU A 294 -7.00 3.58 3.55
CA LEU A 294 -7.01 4.41 2.34
C LEU A 294 -5.61 4.55 1.73
N ASP A 295 -4.58 4.83 2.54
CA ASP A 295 -3.20 4.89 2.06
C ASP A 295 -2.79 3.55 1.38
N LEU A 296 -3.24 2.42 1.93
CA LEU A 296 -2.99 1.08 1.39
C LEU A 296 -3.79 0.82 0.11
N HIS A 297 -5.06 1.23 0.07
CA HIS A 297 -5.92 1.16 -1.10
C HIS A 297 -5.30 1.93 -2.27
N ASP A 298 -4.86 3.16 -2.03
CA ASP A 298 -4.30 4.03 -3.07
C ASP A 298 -2.97 3.50 -3.59
N ALA A 299 -2.12 2.98 -2.68
CA ALA A 299 -0.88 2.33 -3.07
C ALA A 299 -1.12 1.08 -3.93
N LEU A 300 -2.12 0.27 -3.61
CA LEU A 300 -2.45 -0.92 -4.39
C LEU A 300 -3.10 -0.55 -5.74
N SER A 301 -3.98 0.46 -5.76
CA SER A 301 -4.59 1.00 -6.98
C SER A 301 -3.53 1.54 -7.95
N ASP A 302 -2.55 2.30 -7.45
CA ASP A 302 -1.37 2.79 -8.20
C ASP A 302 -0.54 1.64 -8.80
N LEU A 303 -0.50 0.49 -8.13
CA LEU A 303 0.27 -0.67 -8.57
C LEU A 303 -0.51 -1.63 -9.47
N LEU A 304 -1.84 -1.55 -9.54
CA LEU A 304 -2.64 -2.50 -10.33
C LEU A 304 -2.23 -2.56 -11.82
N PRO A 305 -2.00 -1.45 -12.54
CA PRO A 305 -1.56 -1.50 -13.92
C PRO A 305 -0.20 -2.21 -14.08
N ASP A 306 0.73 -1.97 -13.15
CA ASP A 306 2.04 -2.60 -13.16
C ASP A 306 1.94 -4.11 -12.85
N ILE A 307 1.05 -4.49 -11.93
CA ILE A 307 0.74 -5.89 -11.62
C ILE A 307 0.16 -6.59 -12.86
N GLU A 308 -0.72 -5.94 -13.63
CA GLU A 308 -1.28 -6.51 -14.85
C GLU A 308 -0.19 -6.77 -15.90
N ILE A 309 0.76 -5.85 -16.07
CA ILE A 309 1.89 -5.99 -17.01
C ILE A 309 2.86 -7.08 -16.56
N VAL A 310 3.26 -7.07 -15.28
CA VAL A 310 4.22 -8.04 -14.75
C VAL A 310 3.62 -9.45 -14.75
N PHE A 311 2.35 -9.61 -14.38
CA PHE A 311 1.69 -10.91 -14.26
C PHE A 311 0.74 -11.25 -15.42
N GLU A 312 1.03 -10.75 -16.62
CA GLU A 312 0.18 -10.88 -17.82
C GLU A 312 -0.18 -12.33 -18.18
N SER A 313 0.71 -13.29 -17.91
CA SER A 313 0.52 -14.68 -18.33
C SER A 313 -0.61 -15.41 -17.59
N LYS A 314 -1.07 -16.51 -18.19
CA LYS A 314 -2.18 -17.32 -17.67
C LYS A 314 -1.81 -18.01 -16.35
N SER A 315 -0.55 -18.37 -16.16
CA SER A 315 -0.07 -19.03 -14.93
C SER A 315 -0.14 -18.11 -13.71
N SER A 316 -0.05 -16.79 -13.91
CA SER A 316 -0.09 -15.76 -12.88
C SER A 316 -1.45 -15.08 -12.69
N GLU A 317 -2.49 -15.50 -13.41
CA GLU A 317 -3.84 -14.93 -13.32
C GLU A 317 -4.36 -14.86 -11.88
N SER A 318 -4.09 -15.88 -11.07
CA SER A 318 -4.52 -15.91 -9.66
C SER A 318 -3.98 -14.75 -8.81
N ILE A 319 -2.77 -14.26 -9.10
CA ILE A 319 -2.16 -13.11 -8.40
C ILE A 319 -2.88 -11.82 -8.78
N ARG A 320 -3.21 -11.65 -10.07
CA ARG A 320 -3.94 -10.47 -10.56
C ARG A 320 -5.35 -10.39 -10.00
N VAL A 321 -6.06 -11.52 -10.02
CA VAL A 321 -7.39 -11.64 -9.41
C VAL A 321 -7.33 -11.34 -7.91
N GLN A 322 -6.34 -11.88 -7.20
CA GLN A 322 -6.15 -11.61 -5.77
C GLN A 322 -5.91 -10.13 -5.49
N ALA A 323 -5.07 -9.44 -6.28
CA ALA A 323 -4.79 -8.02 -6.11
C ALA A 323 -6.06 -7.16 -6.29
N VAL A 324 -6.88 -7.46 -7.29
CA VAL A 324 -8.17 -6.78 -7.53
C VAL A 324 -9.17 -7.05 -6.39
N GLU A 325 -9.24 -8.30 -5.92
CA GLU A 325 -10.12 -8.67 -4.80
C GLU A 325 -9.72 -7.94 -3.51
N ILE A 326 -8.43 -7.88 -3.20
CA ILE A 326 -7.91 -7.16 -2.04
C ILE A 326 -8.26 -5.67 -2.14
N LEU A 327 -8.09 -5.05 -3.31
CA LEU A 327 -8.46 -3.65 -3.52
C LEU A 327 -9.95 -3.42 -3.25
N SER A 328 -10.82 -4.28 -3.79
CA SER A 328 -12.27 -4.23 -3.53
C SER A 328 -12.59 -4.35 -2.04
N ARG A 329 -11.97 -5.31 -1.35
CA ARG A 329 -12.15 -5.54 0.09
C ARG A 329 -11.65 -4.38 0.94
N LEU A 330 -10.56 -3.71 0.55
CA LEU A 330 -10.10 -2.49 1.22
C LEU A 330 -11.12 -1.35 1.06
N GLY A 331 -11.70 -1.19 -0.13
CA GLY A 331 -12.80 -0.25 -0.36
C GLY A 331 -14.04 -0.58 0.48
N GLU A 332 -14.40 -1.85 0.59
CA GLU A 332 -15.49 -2.31 1.47
C GLU A 332 -15.20 -2.08 2.95
N ALA A 333 -13.94 -2.26 3.37
CA ALA A 333 -13.51 -1.98 4.73
C ALA A 333 -13.65 -0.49 5.05
N ALA A 334 -13.22 0.40 4.14
CA ALA A 334 -13.38 1.84 4.28
C ALA A 334 -14.86 2.25 4.38
N ARG A 335 -15.71 1.74 3.47
CA ARG A 335 -17.17 1.92 3.51
C ARG A 335 -17.77 1.45 4.84
N GLY A 336 -17.37 0.26 5.28
CA GLY A 336 -17.84 -0.32 6.53
C GLY A 336 -17.44 0.50 7.76
N ILE A 337 -16.22 1.06 7.78
CA ILE A 337 -15.74 1.92 8.87
C ILE A 337 -16.57 3.21 8.94
N LEU A 338 -16.90 3.82 7.79
CA LEU A 338 -17.75 5.02 7.77
C LEU A 338 -19.15 4.72 8.34
N SER A 339 -19.78 3.61 7.91
CA SER A 339 -21.08 3.20 8.43
C SER A 339 -21.04 2.83 9.92
N GLU A 340 -19.99 2.17 10.39
CA GLU A 340 -19.81 1.89 11.82
C GLU A 340 -19.60 3.17 12.63
N PHE A 341 -18.88 4.14 12.09
CA PHE A 341 -18.71 5.45 12.70
C PHE A 341 -20.04 6.20 12.82
N GLU A 342 -20.85 6.26 11.76
CA GLU A 342 -22.20 6.84 11.80
C GLU A 342 -23.06 6.20 12.90
N ASN A 343 -23.09 4.87 12.95
CA ASN A 343 -23.83 4.12 13.97
C ASN A 343 -23.29 4.37 15.39
N ALA A 344 -21.98 4.51 15.55
CA ALA A 344 -21.35 4.80 16.84
C ALA A 344 -21.68 6.21 17.34
N VAL A 345 -21.72 7.21 16.45
CA VAL A 345 -22.15 8.57 16.80
C VAL A 345 -23.64 8.61 17.16
N LEU A 346 -24.48 7.86 16.43
CA LEU A 346 -25.92 7.79 16.70
C LEU A 346 -26.21 7.13 18.06
N ARG A 347 -25.54 6.02 18.35
CA ARG A 347 -25.77 5.19 19.55
C ARG A 347 -24.88 5.59 20.74
N GLU A 348 -24.29 6.77 20.71
CA GLU A 348 -23.42 7.21 21.80
C GLU A 348 -24.21 7.22 23.13
N PRO A 349 -23.76 6.47 24.16
CA PRO A 349 -24.59 6.14 25.32
C PRO A 349 -24.59 7.21 26.42
N SER A 350 -23.87 8.33 26.25
CA SER A 350 -23.68 9.30 27.32
C SER A 350 -24.96 10.11 27.55
N LYS A 351 -25.55 9.92 28.72
CA LYS A 351 -26.68 10.73 29.23
C LYS A 351 -26.23 11.83 30.19
N VAL A 352 -24.93 11.95 30.42
CA VAL A 352 -24.38 12.88 31.42
C VAL A 352 -24.22 14.27 30.78
N PRO A 353 -24.93 15.30 31.27
CA PRO A 353 -24.74 16.67 30.81
C PRO A 353 -23.33 17.15 31.15
N VAL A 354 -22.70 17.85 30.22
CA VAL A 354 -21.38 18.45 30.46
C VAL A 354 -21.54 19.64 31.41
N PRO A 355 -20.77 19.74 32.50
CA PRO A 355 -20.84 20.88 33.40
C PRO A 355 -20.67 22.21 32.65
N GLY A 356 -21.51 23.19 33.00
CA GLY A 356 -21.44 24.55 32.43
C GLY A 356 -21.91 24.69 30.98
N GLY A 357 -22.49 23.65 30.36
CA GLY A 357 -23.01 23.75 28.99
C GLY A 357 -21.92 24.03 27.95
N THR A 358 -20.71 23.52 28.18
CA THR A 358 -19.56 23.68 27.29
C THR A 358 -19.62 22.73 26.08
N ILE A 359 -18.61 22.78 25.22
CA ILE A 359 -18.51 21.91 24.04
C ILE A 359 -18.35 20.46 24.48
N HIS A 360 -19.18 19.57 23.94
CA HIS A 360 -19.15 18.15 24.23
C HIS A 360 -17.92 17.48 23.58
N PRO A 361 -17.20 16.57 24.27
CA PRO A 361 -16.05 15.85 23.69
C PRO A 361 -16.37 15.14 22.36
N LEU A 362 -17.54 14.47 22.29
CA LEU A 362 -18.06 13.90 21.03
C LEU A 362 -18.10 14.90 19.88
N THR A 363 -18.52 16.14 20.10
CA THR A 363 -18.54 17.17 19.06
C THR A 363 -17.14 17.49 18.56
N ARG A 364 -16.16 17.58 19.45
CA ARG A 364 -14.76 17.78 19.05
C ARG A 364 -14.23 16.59 18.25
N TYR A 365 -14.48 15.38 18.75
CA TYR A 365 -14.05 14.14 18.12
C TYR A 365 -14.64 13.97 16.71
N VAL A 366 -15.95 14.08 16.57
CA VAL A 366 -16.64 13.91 15.28
C VAL A 366 -16.21 14.96 14.28
N MET A 367 -16.15 16.23 14.69
CA MET A 367 -15.77 17.31 13.78
C MET A 367 -14.30 17.19 13.33
N ASN A 368 -13.39 16.80 14.23
CA ASN A 368 -12.00 16.55 13.85
C ASN A 368 -11.91 15.36 12.89
N TYR A 369 -12.66 14.29 13.13
CA TYR A 369 -12.64 13.10 12.28
C TYR A 369 -13.17 13.37 10.87
N ILE A 370 -14.32 14.06 10.72
CA ILE A 370 -14.83 14.41 9.38
C ILE A 370 -13.95 15.44 8.65
N SER A 371 -13.23 16.29 9.39
CA SER A 371 -12.23 17.18 8.80
C SER A 371 -11.07 16.35 8.21
N LEU A 372 -10.59 15.33 8.92
CA LEU A 372 -9.59 14.42 8.38
C LEU A 372 -10.11 13.61 7.17
N ILE A 373 -11.38 13.20 7.17
CA ILE A 373 -11.99 12.56 5.98
C ILE A 373 -11.97 13.53 4.79
N SER A 374 -12.16 14.83 5.02
CA SER A 374 -12.16 15.82 3.95
C SER A 374 -10.81 15.98 3.24
N ASP A 375 -9.71 15.73 3.96
CA ASP A 375 -8.36 15.70 3.35
C ASP A 375 -8.22 14.55 2.35
N TYR A 376 -9.00 13.47 2.52
CA TYR A 376 -9.06 12.30 1.64
C TYR A 376 -10.22 12.34 0.64
N LYS A 377 -10.73 13.54 0.29
CA LYS A 377 -11.94 13.73 -0.54
C LYS A 377 -11.92 12.97 -1.87
N GLN A 378 -10.76 12.86 -2.52
CA GLN A 378 -10.62 12.20 -3.82
C GLN A 378 -10.88 10.69 -3.69
N THR A 379 -10.06 10.00 -2.90
CA THR A 379 -10.18 8.55 -2.66
C THR A 379 -11.54 8.18 -2.07
N MET A 380 -12.00 8.93 -1.05
CA MET A 380 -13.29 8.68 -0.43
C MET A 380 -14.45 8.94 -1.39
N GLY A 381 -14.34 9.93 -2.27
CA GLY A 381 -15.35 10.22 -3.29
C GLY A 381 -15.50 9.10 -4.32
N GLU A 382 -14.40 8.44 -4.69
CA GLU A 382 -14.41 7.28 -5.59
C GLU A 382 -15.00 6.04 -4.91
N LEU A 383 -14.70 5.83 -3.63
CA LEU A 383 -15.15 4.66 -2.86
C LEU A 383 -16.61 4.72 -2.43
N ILE A 384 -17.14 5.92 -2.17
CA ILE A 384 -18.48 6.15 -1.65
C ILE A 384 -19.43 6.49 -2.80
N VAL A 385 -20.12 5.46 -3.29
CA VAL A 385 -21.04 5.58 -4.43
C VAL A 385 -22.52 5.61 -4.05
N SER A 386 -22.86 5.10 -2.86
CA SER A 386 -24.23 5.02 -2.35
C SER A 386 -24.54 6.17 -1.40
N GLN A 387 -25.79 6.62 -1.39
CA GLN A 387 -26.27 7.58 -0.39
C GLN A 387 -26.36 6.94 1.01
N PRO A 388 -26.36 7.75 2.09
CA PRO A 388 -26.56 7.26 3.44
C PRO A 388 -27.88 6.52 3.56
N SER A 389 -27.85 5.40 4.30
CA SER A 389 -29.07 4.68 4.66
C SER A 389 -29.80 5.42 5.78
N THR A 390 -30.49 6.51 5.45
CA THR A 390 -31.48 7.08 6.37
C THR A 390 -32.58 6.07 6.58
N GLY A 391 -33.07 5.93 7.82
CA GLY A 391 -34.30 5.18 8.09
C GLY A 391 -35.35 5.59 7.05
N SER A 392 -36.03 4.61 6.45
CA SER A 392 -37.08 4.85 5.45
C SER A 392 -37.98 6.02 5.88
N ARG A 393 -38.48 6.84 4.95
CA ARG A 393 -39.52 7.88 5.24
C ARG A 393 -40.76 7.33 5.97
N TYR A 394 -40.88 6.00 6.09
CA TYR A 394 -41.92 5.27 6.81
C TYR A 394 -41.47 4.63 8.13
N SER A 395 -40.22 4.87 8.56
CA SER A 395 -39.66 4.43 9.82
C SER A 395 -40.06 5.42 10.92
N SER A 396 -41.19 5.16 11.57
CA SER A 396 -41.67 5.92 12.75
C SER A 396 -40.83 5.66 14.01
N ASP A 397 -39.50 5.57 13.90
CA ASP A 397 -38.62 5.44 15.07
C ASP A 397 -38.20 6.84 15.55
N PRO A 398 -38.72 7.33 16.69
CA PRO A 398 -38.36 8.63 17.25
C PRO A 398 -36.88 8.73 17.68
N ASN A 399 -36.12 7.63 17.63
CA ASN A 399 -34.69 7.60 17.94
C ASN A 399 -33.77 7.76 16.72
N THR A 400 -34.32 7.96 15.52
CA THR A 400 -33.53 8.21 14.31
C THR A 400 -33.82 9.61 13.76
N PRO A 401 -32.79 10.43 13.43
CA PRO A 401 -33.03 11.71 12.80
C PRO A 401 -33.61 11.54 11.40
N ASP A 402 -34.54 12.40 11.02
CA ASP A 402 -35.09 12.46 9.66
C ASP A 402 -34.35 13.54 8.84
N MET A 403 -34.04 13.23 7.60
CA MET A 403 -33.44 14.17 6.66
C MET A 403 -33.90 13.88 5.23
N ASP A 404 -34.50 14.87 4.57
CA ASP A 404 -34.79 14.79 3.16
C ASP A 404 -33.57 15.20 2.33
N PHE A 405 -32.92 14.22 1.69
CA PHE A 405 -31.82 14.46 0.77
C PHE A 405 -32.27 15.09 -0.56
N GLY A 406 -33.57 15.17 -0.84
CA GLY A 406 -34.10 15.86 -2.02
C GLY A 406 -33.73 17.35 -2.07
N GLU A 407 -33.49 17.98 -0.92
CA GLU A 407 -33.02 19.38 -0.84
C GLU A 407 -31.52 19.53 -1.12
N LEU A 408 -30.77 18.44 -1.27
CA LEU A 408 -29.32 18.41 -1.54
C LEU A 408 -29.00 17.69 -2.86
N GLU A 409 -29.95 17.72 -3.79
CA GLU A 409 -29.84 17.10 -5.12
C GLU A 409 -28.62 17.68 -5.87
N GLY A 410 -27.74 16.80 -6.37
CA GLY A 410 -26.49 17.17 -7.03
C GLY A 410 -25.23 17.10 -6.15
N GLN A 411 -25.35 16.82 -4.85
CA GLN A 411 -24.19 16.56 -4.00
C GLN A 411 -23.59 15.17 -4.22
N THR A 412 -22.29 15.05 -3.98
CA THR A 412 -21.62 13.75 -3.98
C THR A 412 -22.14 12.88 -2.83
N PRO A 413 -22.18 11.56 -2.99
CA PRO A 413 -22.58 10.67 -1.90
C PRO A 413 -21.71 10.86 -0.63
N LEU A 414 -20.41 11.12 -0.78
CA LEU A 414 -19.53 11.45 0.34
C LEU A 414 -20.00 12.70 1.09
N SER A 415 -20.32 13.79 0.39
CA SER A 415 -20.87 15.01 0.99
C SER A 415 -22.13 14.71 1.80
N LEU A 416 -23.04 13.88 1.25
CA LEU A 416 -24.26 13.47 1.94
C LEU A 416 -23.96 12.68 3.21
N HIS A 417 -22.98 11.77 3.20
CA HIS A 417 -22.53 11.04 4.38
C HIS A 417 -21.94 11.98 5.46
N LEU A 418 -21.11 12.96 5.08
CA LEU A 418 -20.56 13.92 6.03
C LEU A 418 -21.65 14.81 6.65
N ILE A 419 -22.59 15.28 5.85
CA ILE A 419 -23.75 16.04 6.34
C ILE A 419 -24.61 15.17 7.26
N TRP A 420 -24.84 13.91 6.89
CA TRP A 420 -25.59 12.96 7.69
C TRP A 420 -24.94 12.73 9.06
N ILE A 421 -23.62 12.58 9.13
CA ILE A 421 -22.88 12.52 10.40
C ILE A 421 -23.12 13.77 11.26
N ILE A 422 -23.12 14.96 10.66
CA ILE A 422 -23.39 16.22 11.37
C ILE A 422 -24.85 16.28 11.87
N VAL A 423 -25.79 15.73 11.12
CA VAL A 423 -27.20 15.61 11.55
C VAL A 423 -27.33 14.63 12.71
N ILE A 424 -26.71 13.46 12.64
CA ILE A 424 -26.67 12.47 13.73
C ILE A 424 -26.08 13.10 14.99
N LEU A 425 -24.95 13.82 14.85
CA LEU A 425 -24.31 14.50 15.97
C LEU A 425 -25.25 15.53 16.61
N GLN A 426 -25.94 16.35 15.82
CA GLN A 426 -26.92 17.31 16.34
C GLN A 426 -28.07 16.62 17.08
N PHE A 427 -28.61 15.55 16.51
CA PHE A 427 -29.69 14.77 17.14
C PHE A 427 -29.27 14.20 18.50
N ASN A 428 -28.04 13.66 18.59
CA ASN A 428 -27.49 13.17 19.85
C ASN A 428 -27.30 14.31 20.87
N LEU A 429 -26.80 15.48 20.44
CA LEU A 429 -26.66 16.66 21.30
C LEU A 429 -28.01 17.19 21.79
N GLU A 430 -29.04 17.20 20.94
CA GLU A 430 -30.40 17.58 21.33
C GLU A 430 -30.94 16.63 22.41
N GLY A 431 -30.74 15.31 22.25
CA GLY A 431 -31.06 14.31 23.26
C GLY A 431 -30.36 14.58 24.61
N LYS A 432 -29.08 14.96 24.57
CA LYS A 432 -28.29 15.32 25.76
C LYS A 432 -28.75 16.63 26.41
N SER A 433 -29.15 17.61 25.59
CA SER A 433 -29.62 18.91 26.09
C SER A 433 -30.85 18.77 27.01
N LYS A 434 -31.69 17.75 26.79
CA LYS A 434 -32.87 17.44 27.61
C LYS A 434 -32.55 16.98 29.04
N HIS A 435 -31.29 16.61 29.32
CA HIS A 435 -30.86 16.15 30.64
C HIS A 435 -30.39 17.30 31.56
N TYR A 436 -30.27 18.53 31.04
CA TYR A 436 -30.01 19.70 31.89
C TYR A 436 -31.28 20.10 32.65
N ARG A 437 -31.11 20.43 33.95
CA ARG A 437 -32.21 20.92 34.79
C ARG A 437 -32.64 22.34 34.44
N ASP A 438 -31.68 23.19 34.07
CA ASP A 438 -31.92 24.57 33.65
C ASP A 438 -32.04 24.65 32.12
N THR A 439 -33.20 25.09 31.64
CA THR A 439 -33.49 25.31 30.22
C THR A 439 -32.53 26.31 29.59
N SER A 440 -32.10 27.34 30.34
CA SER A 440 -31.11 28.30 29.85
C SER A 440 -29.78 27.60 29.54
N LEU A 441 -29.33 26.75 30.46
CA LEU A 441 -28.10 26.00 30.30
C LEU A 441 -28.18 24.98 29.15
N ALA A 442 -29.35 24.37 28.92
CA ALA A 442 -29.59 23.50 27.77
C ALA A 442 -29.44 24.26 26.44
N HIS A 443 -29.98 25.49 26.36
CA HIS A 443 -29.83 26.34 25.17
C HIS A 443 -28.39 26.83 24.98
N LEU A 444 -27.68 27.17 26.07
CA LEU A 444 -26.26 27.53 26.03
C LEU A 444 -25.40 26.36 25.52
N PHE A 445 -25.67 25.15 25.99
CA PHE A 445 -25.02 23.93 25.51
C PHE A 445 -25.22 23.72 24.00
N MET A 446 -26.46 23.80 23.52
CA MET A 446 -26.74 23.67 22.08
C MET A 446 -26.07 24.79 21.28
N MET A 447 -26.11 26.02 21.77
CA MET A 447 -25.47 27.17 21.12
C MET A 447 -23.96 26.95 20.97
N ASN A 448 -23.26 26.55 22.04
CA ASN A 448 -21.82 26.32 22.03
C ASN A 448 -21.40 25.19 21.07
N ASN A 449 -22.13 24.08 21.07
CA ASN A 449 -21.80 22.93 20.21
C ASN A 449 -22.11 23.21 18.73
N VAL A 450 -23.26 23.80 18.41
CA VAL A 450 -23.59 24.17 17.02
C VAL A 450 -22.64 25.26 16.52
N HIS A 451 -22.26 26.22 17.36
CA HIS A 451 -21.26 27.22 17.02
C HIS A 451 -19.92 26.57 16.67
N TYR A 452 -19.46 25.63 17.50
CA TYR A 452 -18.21 24.90 17.25
C TYR A 452 -18.25 24.12 15.92
N ILE A 453 -19.36 23.44 15.62
CA ILE A 453 -19.56 22.75 14.33
C ILE A 453 -19.40 23.76 13.17
N VAL A 454 -20.09 24.90 13.23
CA VAL A 454 -20.00 25.94 12.19
C VAL A 454 -18.57 26.47 12.04
N GLN A 455 -17.86 26.71 13.14
CA GLN A 455 -16.48 27.19 13.09
C GLN A 455 -15.54 26.16 12.47
N LYS A 456 -15.70 24.87 12.81
CA LYS A 456 -14.88 23.80 12.22
C LYS A 456 -15.13 23.62 10.73
N ILE A 457 -16.38 23.72 10.28
CA ILE A 457 -16.70 23.70 8.84
C ILE A 457 -16.04 24.87 8.13
N LYS A 458 -16.13 26.09 8.68
CA LYS A 458 -15.51 27.28 8.08
C LYS A 458 -13.98 27.27 8.11
N GLY A 459 -13.38 26.54 9.07
CA GLY A 459 -11.94 26.44 9.24
C GLY A 459 -11.26 25.44 8.32
N SER A 460 -12.00 24.52 7.69
CA SER A 460 -11.46 23.55 6.72
C SER A 460 -12.06 23.83 5.34
N PRO A 461 -11.26 24.28 4.35
CA PRO A 461 -11.77 24.63 3.04
C PRO A 461 -12.34 23.42 2.29
N GLU A 462 -11.74 22.24 2.43
CA GLU A 462 -12.22 20.98 1.84
C GLU A 462 -13.57 20.57 2.43
N LEU A 463 -13.73 20.68 3.75
CA LEU A 463 -14.99 20.40 4.42
C LEU A 463 -16.06 21.44 4.07
N ALA A 464 -15.70 22.72 3.97
CA ALA A 464 -16.59 23.80 3.54
C ALA A 464 -17.08 23.60 2.09
N GLU A 465 -16.20 23.17 1.18
CA GLU A 465 -16.56 22.86 -0.20
C GLU A 465 -17.59 21.73 -0.27
N MET A 466 -17.39 20.66 0.51
CA MET A 466 -18.31 19.52 0.53
C MET A 466 -19.64 19.83 1.24
N ILE A 467 -19.64 20.73 2.22
CA ILE A 467 -20.84 21.16 2.94
C ILE A 467 -21.38 22.43 2.30
N VAL A 468 -22.30 22.26 1.36
CA VAL A 468 -22.93 23.36 0.60
C VAL A 468 -23.46 24.48 1.51
N ASP A 469 -23.30 25.71 1.05
CA ASP A 469 -23.68 26.96 1.73
C ASP A 469 -25.10 26.95 2.33
N ASP A 470 -26.04 26.29 1.67
CA ASP A 470 -27.43 26.20 2.15
C ASP A 470 -27.54 25.40 3.45
N TYR A 471 -26.78 24.30 3.60
CA TYR A 471 -26.75 23.57 4.87
C TYR A 471 -26.00 24.36 5.96
N LEU A 472 -24.91 25.04 5.60
CA LEU A 472 -24.19 25.92 6.53
C LEU A 472 -25.07 27.08 7.02
N ARG A 473 -25.94 27.62 6.15
CA ARG A 473 -26.95 28.64 6.50
C ARG A 473 -27.98 28.08 7.49
N LYS A 474 -28.46 26.85 7.29
CA LYS A 474 -29.36 26.17 8.24
C LYS A 474 -28.71 26.00 9.62
N LEU A 475 -27.45 25.54 9.68
CA LEU A 475 -26.70 25.44 10.95
C LEU A 475 -26.54 26.80 11.63
N THR A 476 -26.22 27.84 10.87
CA THR A 476 -26.10 29.22 11.39
C THR A 476 -27.45 29.72 11.93
N GLY A 477 -28.56 29.37 11.27
CA GLY A 477 -29.91 29.62 11.76
C GLY A 477 -30.19 28.96 13.11
N LYS A 478 -29.86 27.67 13.26
CA LYS A 478 -29.99 26.94 14.53
C LYS A 478 -29.15 27.55 15.65
N PHE A 479 -27.93 27.98 15.35
CA PHE A 479 -27.09 28.70 16.31
C PHE A 479 -27.77 30.00 16.81
N ARG A 480 -28.29 30.83 15.90
CA ARG A 480 -29.00 32.07 16.26
C ARG A 480 -30.28 31.81 17.05
N GLN A 481 -31.00 30.74 16.71
CA GLN A 481 -32.18 30.31 17.44
C GLN A 481 -31.83 29.90 18.87
N ALA A 482 -30.79 29.09 19.07
CA ALA A 482 -30.32 28.68 20.39
C ALA A 482 -29.89 29.90 21.24
N ALA A 483 -29.18 30.86 20.65
CA ALA A 483 -28.80 32.11 21.31
C ALA A 483 -30.02 32.94 21.76
N THR A 484 -31.03 33.06 20.89
CA THR A 484 -32.28 33.78 21.21
C THR A 484 -33.06 33.07 22.31
N SER A 485 -33.15 31.74 22.27
CA SER A 485 -33.83 30.94 23.29
C SER A 485 -33.12 31.01 24.64
N TYR A 486 -31.77 31.01 24.66
CA TYR A 486 -30.98 31.26 25.86
C TYR A 486 -31.30 32.61 26.48
N GLN A 487 -31.21 33.69 25.69
CA GLN A 487 -31.52 35.05 26.16
C GLN A 487 -32.92 35.14 26.75
N ARG A 488 -33.92 34.54 26.09
CA ARG A 488 -35.30 34.52 26.58
C ARG A 488 -35.45 33.74 27.88
N ALA A 489 -34.90 32.52 27.94
CA ALA A 489 -35.00 31.65 29.11
C ALA A 489 -34.36 32.28 30.36
N THR A 490 -33.25 33.00 30.18
CA THR A 490 -32.52 33.65 31.28
C THR A 490 -33.15 34.98 31.70
N TRP A 491 -33.45 35.87 30.74
CA TRP A 491 -33.74 37.28 31.06
C TRP A 491 -35.22 37.63 31.12
N VAL A 492 -36.12 36.86 30.50
CA VAL A 492 -37.56 37.24 30.45
C VAL A 492 -38.16 37.36 31.85
N ARG A 493 -37.80 36.46 32.78
CA ARG A 493 -38.27 36.52 34.17
C ARG A 493 -37.79 37.77 34.88
N VAL A 494 -36.51 38.11 34.73
CA VAL A 494 -35.91 39.34 35.31
C VAL A 494 -36.58 40.58 34.73
N LEU A 495 -36.74 40.63 33.40
CA LEU A 495 -37.38 41.74 32.72
C LEU A 495 -38.86 41.90 33.09
N HIS A 496 -39.57 40.80 33.39
CA HIS A 496 -40.95 40.85 33.86
C HIS A 496 -41.05 41.48 35.27
N CYS A 497 -40.11 41.17 36.18
CA CYS A 497 -40.03 41.83 37.49
C CYS A 497 -39.79 43.34 37.42
N LEU A 498 -39.26 43.84 36.30
CA LEU A 498 -38.96 45.26 36.06
C LEU A 498 -40.07 46.01 35.29
N ARG A 499 -41.16 45.32 34.89
CA ARG A 499 -42.35 45.97 34.29
C ARG A 499 -43.32 46.43 35.37
N ASP A 500 -44.19 47.40 35.04
CA ASP A 500 -45.22 47.93 35.95
C ASP A 500 -46.04 46.81 36.64
N GLU A 501 -46.36 45.73 35.93
CA GLU A 501 -47.06 44.55 36.45
C GLU A 501 -46.31 43.85 37.61
N GLY A 502 -44.97 43.81 37.56
CA GLY A 502 -44.12 43.26 38.61
C GLY A 502 -43.85 44.25 39.75
N LEU A 503 -43.86 45.55 39.46
CA LEU A 503 -43.70 46.63 40.43
C LEU A 503 -44.95 46.84 41.29
N HIS A 504 -46.14 46.48 40.79
CA HIS A 504 -47.42 46.61 41.49
C HIS A 504 -47.85 45.36 42.27
N VAL A 505 -47.01 44.32 42.39
CA VAL A 505 -47.25 43.22 43.35
C VAL A 505 -46.90 43.70 44.76
N SER A 506 -47.76 44.57 45.30
CA SER A 506 -47.76 44.95 46.72
C SER A 506 -48.24 43.76 47.55
N GLY A 507 -47.34 42.82 47.81
CA GLY A 507 -47.52 41.78 48.80
C GLY A 507 -46.78 42.16 50.08
N SER A 508 -47.54 42.38 51.15
CA SER A 508 -47.06 42.47 52.53
C SER A 508 -45.96 41.43 52.80
N PHE A 509 -44.73 41.89 53.02
CA PHE A 509 -43.70 41.08 53.66
C PHE A 509 -44.04 41.01 55.15
N SER A 510 -44.75 39.95 55.57
CA SER A 510 -44.74 39.55 56.98
C SER A 510 -43.53 38.66 57.23
N SER A 511 -42.77 39.08 58.24
CA SER A 511 -41.51 38.51 58.75
C SER A 511 -41.61 37.06 59.25
#